data_AF-A0A7X3I1D8-F1
#
_entry.id   AF-A0A7X3I1D8-F1
#
_cell.length_a   1.000
_cell.length_b   1.000
_cell.length_c   1.000
_cell.angle_alpha   90.00
_cell.angle_beta   90.00
_cell.angle_gamma   90.00
#
_symmetry.space_group_name_H-M   'P 1'
#
loop_
_entity.id
_entity.type
_entity.pdbx_description
1 polymer ?
#
loop_
_entity_poly.entity_id
_entity_poly.type
_entity_poly.pdbx_seq_one_letter_code
_entity_poly.pdbx_strand_id
1 'polypeptide(L)'
;MATEFIQVCRAWTTNTDNSASCSSFEWIQGYVLPPEAEGQLDLLIQGGFSAELFQIGFGGTLTLFAIGFGVGLVISQLRKLKR
;
A
#
# COMPACT_ATOMS: atom_id res chain seq x y z
N MET A 1 13.02 -11.07 -2.14
CA MET A 1 13.17 -10.44 -0.81
C MET A 1 14.41 -11.07 -0.18
N ALA A 2 15.48 -10.30 -0.02
CA ALA A 2 16.73 -10.81 0.56
C ALA A 2 16.64 -10.75 2.09
N THR A 3 17.08 -11.80 2.76
CA THR A 3 17.28 -11.78 4.20
C THR A 3 18.63 -11.18 4.50
N GLU A 4 18.64 -10.10 5.27
CA GLU A 4 19.84 -9.38 5.67
C GLU A 4 20.04 -9.52 7.17
N PHE A 5 21.29 -9.42 7.63
CA PHE A 5 21.57 -9.34 9.06
C PHE A 5 21.39 -7.89 9.51
N ILE A 6 20.46 -7.67 10.44
CA ILE A 6 20.11 -6.36 10.96
C ILE A 6 20.54 -6.31 12.42
N GLN A 7 21.20 -5.22 12.81
CA GLN A 7 21.55 -5.00 14.21
C GLN A 7 20.35 -4.45 14.96
N VAL A 8 19.94 -5.16 16.01
CA VAL A 8 18.84 -4.74 16.88
C VAL A 8 19.31 -4.56 18.31
N CYS A 9 18.67 -3.64 19.02
CA CYS A 9 18.89 -3.47 20.44
C CYS A 9 18.08 -4.48 21.24
N ARG A 10 18.74 -5.33 22.04
CA ARG A 10 18.08 -6.37 22.85
C ARG A 10 17.85 -5.93 24.29
N ALA A 11 18.72 -5.08 24.84
CA ALA A 11 18.56 -4.54 26.17
C ALA A 11 18.74 -3.02 26.18
N TRP A 12 17.88 -2.36 26.94
CA TRP A 12 17.87 -0.92 27.12
C TRP A 12 18.25 -0.57 28.55
N THR A 13 19.03 0.48 28.73
CA THR A 13 19.31 1.08 30.03
C THR A 13 18.77 2.51 30.05
N THR A 14 18.05 2.84 31.12
CA THR A 14 17.51 4.19 31.33
C THR A 14 18.55 4.98 32.11
N ASN A 15 19.02 6.08 31.52
CA ASN A 15 19.95 6.99 32.16
C ASN A 15 19.22 7.86 33.20
N THR A 16 19.98 8.51 34.07
CA THR A 16 19.47 9.43 35.09
C THR A 16 18.68 10.60 34.51
N ASP A 17 18.92 10.92 33.25
CA ASP A 17 18.27 12.01 32.52
C ASP A 17 16.97 11.56 31.82
N ASN A 18 16.43 10.39 32.18
CA ASN A 18 15.30 9.70 31.55
C ASN A 18 15.49 9.37 30.05
N SER A 19 16.71 9.45 29.52
CA SER A 19 17.01 8.97 28.18
C SER A 19 17.20 7.44 28.18
N ALA A 20 16.69 6.75 27.16
CA ALA A 20 16.96 5.33 26.95
C ALA A 20 18.17 5.18 26.03
N SER A 21 19.16 4.39 26.45
CA SER A 21 20.30 4.03 25.63
C SER A 21 20.39 2.51 25.48
N CYS A 22 20.86 2.05 24.31
CA CYS A 22 21.01 0.63 24.07
C CYS A 22 22.25 0.09 24.78
N SER A 23 22.09 -0.93 25.62
CA SER A 23 23.20 -1.54 26.38
C SER A 23 23.71 -2.85 25.77
N SER A 24 22.90 -3.54 24.95
CA SER A 24 23.34 -4.73 24.22
C SER A 24 22.73 -4.82 22.83
N PHE A 25 23.60 -5.10 21.86
CA PHE A 25 23.23 -5.30 20.46
C PHE A 25 23.30 -6.78 20.10
N GLU A 26 22.40 -7.19 19.22
CA GLU A 26 22.41 -8.51 18.62
C GLU A 26 22.15 -8.39 17.13
N TRP A 27 22.75 -9.28 16.35
CA TRP A 27 22.47 -9.43 14.95
C TRP A 27 21.39 -10.48 14.76
N ILE A 28 20.26 -10.08 14.18
CA ILE A 28 19.19 -10.99 13.81
C ILE A 28 19.07 -11.01 12.29
N GLN A 29 18.66 -12.15 11.74
CA GLN A 29 18.32 -12.23 10.34
C GLN A 29 16.88 -11.74 10.16
N GLY A 30 16.71 -10.70 9.33
CA GLY A 30 15.41 -10.10 9.07
C GLY A 30 15.20 -9.81 7.59
N TYR A 31 13.94 -9.58 7.23
CA TYR A 31 13.60 -9.07 5.90
C TYR A 31 13.75 -7.56 5.90
N VAL A 32 14.70 -7.06 5.10
CA VAL A 32 14.83 -5.63 4.85
C VAL A 32 14.01 -5.30 3.62
N LEU A 33 13.09 -4.37 3.78
CA LEU A 33 12.30 -3.85 2.68
C LEU A 33 13.18 -2.87 1.89
N PRO A 34 13.19 -2.98 0.55
CA PRO A 34 13.99 -2.08 -0.26
C PRO A 34 13.40 -0.66 -0.22
N PRO A 35 14.20 0.39 -0.47
CA PRO A 35 13.76 1.79 -0.35
C PRO A 35 12.60 2.12 -1.29
N GLU A 36 12.46 1.44 -2.44
CA GLU A 36 11.29 1.58 -3.31
C GLU A 36 9.95 1.15 -2.66
N ALA A 37 9.97 0.39 -1.55
CA ALA A 37 8.78 -0.06 -0.84
C ALA A 37 8.33 0.90 0.28
N GLU A 38 9.07 1.98 0.57
CA GLU A 38 8.76 2.92 1.66
C GLU A 38 7.35 3.53 1.56
N GLY A 39 6.95 3.95 0.35
CA GLY A 39 5.62 4.53 0.13
C GLY A 39 4.46 3.56 0.36
N GLN A 40 4.67 2.26 0.13
CA GLN A 40 3.67 1.22 0.39
C GLN A 40 3.66 0.82 1.87
N LEU A 41 4.81 0.92 2.53
CA LEU A 41 4.95 0.64 3.95
C LEU A 41 4.27 1.70 4.81
N ASP A 42 4.36 2.97 4.41
CA ASP A 42 3.69 4.06 5.10
C ASP A 42 2.17 3.88 5.10
N LEU A 43 1.62 3.42 3.98
CA LEU A 43 0.21 3.06 3.84
C LEU A 43 -0.18 1.84 4.70
N LEU A 44 0.70 0.84 4.80
CA LEU A 44 0.49 -0.40 5.58
C LEU A 44 0.57 -0.18 7.09
N ILE A 45 1.50 0.66 7.56
CA ILE A 45 1.76 0.89 8.98
C ILE A 45 0.84 1.97 9.55
N GLN A 46 0.54 3.02 8.78
CA GLN A 46 -0.26 4.16 9.26
C GLN A 46 -1.73 4.11 8.83
N GLY A 47 -2.14 3.10 8.05
CA GLY A 47 -3.51 2.97 7.55
C GLY A 47 -3.85 4.00 6.45
N GLY A 48 -2.89 4.31 5.60
CA GLY A 48 -3.02 5.33 4.56
C GLY A 48 -3.76 4.85 3.30
N PHE A 49 -4.31 5.81 2.56
CA PHE A 49 -5.02 5.59 1.30
C PHE A 49 -4.07 5.53 0.10
N SER A 50 -4.03 4.40 -0.61
CA SER A 50 -3.30 4.27 -1.88
C SER A 50 -4.12 4.82 -3.04
N ALA A 51 -3.69 5.95 -3.62
CA ALA A 51 -4.32 6.53 -4.80
C ALA A 51 -4.27 5.57 -6.01
N GLU A 52 -3.20 4.78 -6.12
CA GLU A 52 -3.02 3.79 -7.20
C GLU A 52 -4.03 2.65 -7.08
N LEU A 53 -4.16 2.03 -5.89
CA LEU A 53 -5.15 0.96 -5.67
C LEU A 53 -6.58 1.48 -5.82
N PHE A 54 -6.85 2.71 -5.42
CA PHE A 54 -8.14 3.34 -5.64
C PHE A 54 -8.46 3.52 -7.13
N GLN A 55 -7.49 3.97 -7.93
CA GLN A 55 -7.69 4.11 -9.38
C GLN A 55 -7.95 2.75 -10.05
N ILE A 56 -7.21 1.72 -9.66
CA ILE A 56 -7.40 0.36 -10.19
C ILE A 56 -8.79 -0.17 -9.80
N GLY A 57 -9.17 -0.09 -8.53
CA GLY A 57 -10.44 -0.64 -8.04
C GLY A 57 -11.65 0.21 -8.46
N PHE A 58 -11.73 1.43 -7.92
CA PHE A 58 -12.87 2.31 -8.11
C PHE A 58 -12.89 2.90 -9.53
N GLY A 59 -11.75 3.39 -10.01
CA GLY A 59 -11.63 3.93 -11.38
C GLY A 59 -11.93 2.85 -12.42
N GLY A 60 -11.34 1.66 -12.29
CA GLY A 60 -11.63 0.53 -13.17
C GLY A 60 -13.13 0.17 -13.22
N THR A 61 -13.78 0.12 -12.06
CA THR A 61 -15.23 -0.17 -11.97
C THR A 61 -16.08 0.89 -12.66
N LEU A 62 -15.80 2.18 -12.44
CA LEU A 62 -16.52 3.26 -13.11
C LEU A 62 -16.31 3.23 -14.63
N THR A 63 -15.12 2.85 -15.09
CA THR A 63 -14.81 2.78 -16.51
C THR A 63 -15.62 1.67 -17.18
N LEU A 64 -15.67 0.48 -16.57
CA LEU A 64 -16.50 -0.63 -17.06
C LEU A 64 -17.98 -0.28 -17.06
N PHE A 65 -18.45 0.41 -16.02
CA PHE A 65 -19.83 0.91 -15.96
C PHE A 65 -20.13 1.87 -17.11
N ALA A 66 -19.27 2.86 -17.35
CA ALA A 66 -19.46 3.85 -18.41
C ALA A 66 -19.50 3.20 -19.80
N ILE A 67 -18.63 2.22 -20.05
CA ILE A 67 -18.62 1.44 -21.30
C ILE A 67 -19.92 0.66 -21.46
N GLY A 68 -20.33 -0.11 -20.45
CA GLY A 68 -21.55 -0.91 -20.49
C GLY A 68 -22.81 -0.05 -20.68
N PHE A 69 -22.88 1.07 -19.96
CA PHE A 69 -23.97 2.04 -20.09
C PHE A 69 -23.99 2.68 -21.48
N GLY A 70 -22.85 3.11 -22.00
CA GLY A 70 -22.73 3.69 -23.34
C GLY A 70 -23.18 2.73 -24.43
N VAL A 71 -22.72 1.47 -24.39
CA VAL A 71 -23.16 0.42 -25.32
C VAL A 71 -24.67 0.19 -25.21
N GLY A 72 -25.20 0.12 -23.99
CA GLY A 72 -26.64 -0.02 -23.76
C GLY A 72 -27.47 1.12 -24.37
N LEU A 73 -27.00 2.37 -24.25
CA LEU A 73 -27.65 3.53 -24.86
C LEU A 73 -27.65 3.45 -26.39
N VAL A 74 -26.52 3.11 -27.01
CA VAL A 74 -26.43 2.95 -28.47
C VAL A 74 -27.43 1.89 -28.95
N ILE A 75 -27.46 0.73 -28.30
CA ILE A 75 -28.40 -0.35 -28.64
C ILE A 75 -29.86 0.11 -28.47
N SER A 76 -30.16 0.85 -27.40
CA SER A 76 -31.49 1.40 -27.15
C SER A 76 -31.96 2.33 -28.28
N GLN A 77 -31.09 3.23 -28.73
CA GLN A 77 -31.39 4.15 -29.83
C GLN A 77 -31.54 3.41 -31.16
N LEU A 78 -30.71 2.40 -31.43
CA LEU A 78 -30.84 1.56 -32.63
C LEU A 78 -32.17 0.78 -32.64
N ARG A 79 -32.64 0.28 -31.50
CA ARG A 79 -33.96 -0.38 -31.42
C ARG A 79 -35.10 0.58 -31.69
N LYS A 80 -35.00 1.83 -31.25
CA LYS A 80 -36.02 2.86 -31.51
C LYS A 80 -36.08 3.28 -32.98
N LEU A 81 -34.96 3.29 -33.70
CA LEU A 81 -34.92 3.61 -35.13
C LEU A 81 -35.45 2.48 -36.03
N LYS A 82 -35.41 1.24 -35.54
CA LYS A 82 -35.88 0.06 -36.26
C LYS A 82 -37.39 -0.22 -36.09
N ARG A 83 -38.06 0.52 -35.21
CA ARG A 83 -39.49 0.42 -34.93
C ARG A 83 -40.21 1.65 -35.46
#